data_AF-A0A937DBD0-F1
#
_entry.id   AF-A0A937DBD0-F1
#
_cell.length_a   1.000
_cell.length_b   1.000
_cell.length_c   1.000
_cell.angle_alpha   90.00
_cell.angle_beta   90.00
_cell.angle_gamma   90.00
#
_symmetry.space_group_name_H-M   'P 1'
#
loop_
_entity.id
_entity.type
_entity.pdbx_description
1 polymer ?
#
loop_
_entity_poly.entity_id
_entity_poly.type
_entity_poly.pdbx_seq_one_letter_code
_entity_poly.pdbx_strand_id
1 'polypeptide(L)'
;MRQSFFFLSLFIQITLWGQNQYESSLEYPFGRPNPNAPEEILDFEPLIGLCDCISKTRNKDKTWAEPTKMTWEFKYIMNGMAVQDQTLKEDGKHSGSIRQFIADSSRWYVHYYSSATPTTVLSAWEGNKKDNKIILYRQQKAPNGMDGFYKINFHDISPNGFKWLGEWVNTNETFSFPTWEIECTKRKNTKALSDEEQIRNAAKSFSKSYLKQDYEAIAKSYTSDAKIFPNNAPIISGYEAIKKRWSGASGYTPIEHQIIPEEIFILGDTAHDYGIYKGKNKNDDGTEISYKGKYVVVWKKIDNQWKMYLDIWNRIKE
;
A
#
# COMPACT_ATOMS: atom_id res chain seq x y z
N MET A 1 -17.88 52.58 45.26
CA MET A 1 -16.91 51.60 44.73
C MET A 1 -17.69 50.58 43.91
N ARG A 2 -17.61 50.64 42.58
CA ARG A 2 -18.45 49.85 41.66
C ARG A 2 -17.60 48.70 41.12
N GLN A 3 -17.86 47.47 41.58
CA GLN A 3 -17.16 46.28 41.10
C GLN A 3 -17.76 45.83 39.77
N SER A 4 -16.96 45.86 38.71
CA SER A 4 -17.30 45.26 37.42
C SER A 4 -16.82 43.79 37.43
N PHE A 5 -17.75 42.85 37.40
CA PHE A 5 -17.45 41.44 37.15
C PHE A 5 -17.23 41.25 35.64
N PHE A 6 -16.00 40.93 35.25
CA PHE A 6 -15.66 40.49 33.90
C PHE A 6 -15.96 38.98 33.79
N PHE A 7 -17.04 38.63 33.10
CA PHE A 7 -17.32 37.25 32.73
C PHE A 7 -16.48 36.88 31.50
N LEU A 8 -15.42 36.11 31.71
CA LEU A 8 -14.59 35.56 30.64
C LEU A 8 -15.27 34.31 30.08
N SER A 9 -16.04 34.46 29.00
CA SER A 9 -16.61 33.32 28.27
C SER A 9 -15.51 32.57 27.52
N LEU A 10 -15.13 31.41 28.04
CA LEU A 10 -14.24 30.46 27.36
C LEU A 10 -15.01 29.81 26.20
N PHE A 11 -14.75 30.24 24.96
CA PHE A 11 -15.21 29.52 23.78
C PHE A 11 -14.39 28.23 23.63
N ILE A 12 -14.97 27.10 24.03
CA ILE A 12 -14.44 25.78 23.69
C ILE A 12 -14.58 25.63 22.17
N GLN A 13 -13.46 25.74 21.45
CA GLN A 13 -13.43 25.38 20.04
C GLN A 13 -13.58 23.86 19.96
N ILE A 14 -14.81 23.41 19.68
CA ILE A 14 -15.08 22.04 19.28
C ILE A 14 -14.43 21.89 17.91
N THR A 15 -13.24 21.32 17.86
CA THR A 15 -12.67 20.85 16.60
C THR A 15 -13.64 19.82 16.04
N LEU A 16 -14.22 20.10 14.88
CA LEU A 16 -14.98 19.11 14.13
C LEU A 16 -13.99 18.04 13.68
N TRP A 17 -13.96 16.90 14.38
CA TRP A 17 -13.24 15.73 13.91
C TRP A 17 -13.89 15.32 12.59
N GLY A 18 -13.14 15.47 11.49
CA GLY A 18 -13.65 15.27 10.14
C GLY A 18 -14.35 13.91 9.97
N GLN A 19 -15.39 13.88 9.13
CA GLN A 19 -16.25 12.73 8.82
C GLN A 19 -15.54 11.59 8.05
N ASN A 20 -14.23 11.39 8.23
CA ASN A 20 -13.40 10.46 7.43
C ASN A 20 -12.69 9.40 8.30
N GLN A 21 -13.21 9.09 9.48
CA GLN A 21 -12.58 8.17 10.46
C GLN A 21 -12.35 6.74 9.93
N TYR A 22 -13.15 6.31 8.96
CA TYR A 22 -13.13 4.97 8.38
C TYR A 22 -12.60 4.94 6.94
N GLU A 23 -12.20 6.09 6.40
CA GLU A 23 -11.50 6.17 5.12
C GLU A 23 -10.10 5.56 5.19
N SER A 24 -9.49 5.35 4.02
CA SER A 24 -8.12 4.86 3.93
C SER A 24 -7.13 5.81 4.63
N SER A 25 -6.22 5.26 5.39
CA SER A 25 -5.17 5.97 6.13
C SER A 25 -3.88 5.15 6.14
N LEU A 26 -2.79 5.70 6.69
CA LEU A 26 -1.54 4.94 6.87
C LEU A 26 -1.74 3.67 7.71
N GLU A 27 -2.56 3.76 8.77
CA GLU A 27 -2.85 2.63 9.64
C GLU A 27 -3.82 1.63 8.97
N TYR A 28 -4.77 2.14 8.18
CA TYR A 28 -5.80 1.35 7.49
C TYR A 28 -5.79 1.66 6.00
N PRO A 29 -4.83 1.12 5.22
CA PRO A 29 -4.63 1.51 3.83
C PRO A 29 -5.83 1.23 2.92
N PHE A 30 -6.74 0.34 3.33
CA PHE A 30 -7.95 0.00 2.59
C PHE A 30 -9.23 0.46 3.30
N GLY A 31 -9.12 1.39 4.25
CA GLY A 31 -10.22 1.85 5.09
C GLY A 31 -10.70 0.79 6.08
N ARG A 32 -11.82 1.07 6.73
CA ARG A 32 -12.48 0.19 7.70
C ARG A 32 -14.00 0.20 7.50
N PRO A 33 -14.72 -0.85 7.91
CA PRO A 33 -16.17 -0.79 7.94
C PRO A 33 -16.63 0.25 8.96
N ASN A 34 -17.64 1.04 8.60
CA ASN A 34 -18.27 1.97 9.53
C ASN A 34 -19.18 1.17 10.48
N PRO A 35 -19.12 1.39 11.81
CA PRO A 35 -20.02 0.73 12.76
C PRO A 35 -21.51 1.02 12.55
N ASN A 36 -21.83 2.11 11.85
CA ASN A 36 -23.21 2.48 11.49
C ASN A 36 -23.63 1.95 10.09
N ALA A 37 -22.73 1.29 9.35
CA ALA A 37 -23.09 0.64 8.10
C ALA A 37 -23.94 -0.62 8.37
N PRO A 38 -24.76 -1.07 7.41
CA PRO A 38 -25.35 -2.40 7.47
C PRO A 38 -24.28 -3.47 7.68
N GLU A 39 -24.59 -4.50 8.46
CA GLU A 39 -23.64 -5.55 8.85
C GLU A 39 -23.06 -6.28 7.63
N GLU A 40 -23.84 -6.34 6.54
CA GLU A 40 -23.45 -6.89 5.26
C GLU A 40 -22.22 -6.23 4.67
N ILE A 41 -21.83 -5.01 5.08
CA ILE A 41 -20.56 -4.38 4.67
C ILE A 41 -19.34 -5.29 4.90
N LEU A 42 -19.44 -6.23 5.85
CA LEU A 42 -18.45 -7.23 6.17
C LEU A 42 -18.43 -8.42 5.20
N ASP A 43 -19.41 -8.56 4.31
CA ASP A 43 -19.47 -9.62 3.29
C ASP A 43 -18.19 -9.67 2.45
N PHE A 44 -17.68 -8.48 2.11
CA PHE A 44 -16.47 -8.26 1.32
C PHE A 44 -15.20 -8.13 2.16
N GLU A 45 -15.26 -8.15 3.49
CA GLU A 45 -14.10 -7.98 4.38
C GLU A 45 -12.93 -8.92 4.01
N PRO A 46 -13.12 -10.22 3.73
CA PRO A 46 -12.01 -11.10 3.33
C PRO A 46 -11.33 -10.67 2.02
N LEU A 47 -12.03 -9.92 1.17
CA LEU A 47 -11.54 -9.44 -0.13
C LEU A 47 -10.75 -8.12 0.02
N ILE A 48 -11.04 -7.30 1.04
CA ILE A 48 -10.40 -5.99 1.32
C ILE A 48 -8.87 -6.08 1.40
N GLY A 49 -8.17 -5.34 0.55
CA GLY A 49 -6.72 -5.40 0.40
C GLY A 49 -6.30 -5.66 -1.04
N LEU A 50 -5.04 -6.08 -1.21
CA LEU A 50 -4.47 -6.40 -2.52
C LEU A 50 -4.39 -7.91 -2.72
N CYS A 51 -4.75 -8.36 -3.92
CA CYS A 51 -4.58 -9.74 -4.38
C CYS A 51 -3.77 -9.78 -5.67
N ASP A 52 -2.93 -10.80 -5.80
CA ASP A 52 -2.35 -11.22 -7.07
C ASP A 52 -3.28 -12.25 -7.71
N CYS A 53 -3.74 -11.98 -8.92
CA CYS A 53 -4.76 -12.79 -9.58
C CYS A 53 -4.36 -13.23 -10.98
N ILE A 54 -4.92 -14.36 -11.40
CA ILE A 54 -4.83 -14.90 -12.75
C ILE A 54 -6.24 -14.85 -13.36
N SER A 55 -6.40 -14.09 -14.44
CA SER A 55 -7.68 -13.89 -15.15
C SER A 55 -7.68 -14.65 -16.48
N LYS A 56 -8.74 -15.42 -16.75
CA LYS A 56 -8.95 -16.16 -18.00
C LYS A 56 -10.33 -15.85 -18.57
N THR A 57 -10.41 -15.47 -19.84
CA THR A 57 -11.69 -15.24 -20.54
C THR A 57 -11.89 -16.26 -21.66
N ARG A 58 -13.12 -16.57 -22.02
CA ARG A 58 -13.39 -17.43 -23.19
C ARG A 58 -13.23 -16.67 -24.50
N ASN A 59 -12.64 -17.35 -25.48
CA ASN A 59 -12.57 -16.95 -26.87
C ASN A 59 -13.91 -17.19 -27.59
N LYS A 60 -14.05 -16.63 -28.80
CA LYS A 60 -15.23 -16.84 -29.66
C LYS A 60 -15.45 -18.31 -30.05
N ASP A 61 -14.38 -19.09 -30.13
CA ASP A 61 -14.40 -20.53 -30.39
C ASP A 61 -14.72 -21.38 -29.14
N LYS A 62 -15.05 -20.72 -28.02
CA LYS A 62 -15.38 -21.30 -26.71
C LYS A 62 -14.19 -21.89 -25.95
N THR A 63 -12.97 -21.84 -26.47
CA THR A 63 -11.77 -22.19 -25.71
C THR A 63 -11.43 -21.11 -24.68
N TRP A 64 -10.60 -21.43 -23.68
CA TRP A 64 -10.06 -20.43 -22.77
C TRP A 64 -8.88 -19.71 -23.41
N ALA A 65 -8.86 -18.38 -23.31
CA ALA A 65 -7.72 -17.58 -23.72
C ALA A 65 -6.53 -17.77 -22.77
N GLU A 66 -5.36 -17.34 -23.21
CA GLU A 66 -4.16 -17.34 -22.38
C GLU A 66 -4.38 -16.52 -21.09
N PRO A 67 -3.95 -17.02 -19.93
CA PRO A 67 -4.19 -16.34 -18.66
C PRO A 67 -3.42 -15.02 -18.58
N THR A 68 -4.07 -13.97 -18.09
CA THR A 68 -3.48 -12.65 -17.85
C THR A 68 -3.32 -12.42 -16.35
N LYS A 69 -2.13 -12.02 -15.90
CA LYS A 69 -1.94 -11.63 -14.50
C LYS A 69 -2.52 -10.25 -14.24
N MET A 70 -3.00 -10.06 -13.03
CA MET A 70 -3.53 -8.76 -12.60
C MET A 70 -3.42 -8.57 -11.10
N THR A 71 -3.37 -7.30 -10.68
CA THR A 71 -3.62 -6.90 -9.29
C THR A 71 -5.11 -6.63 -9.12
N TRP A 72 -5.73 -7.15 -8.06
CA TRP A 72 -7.09 -6.75 -7.66
C TRP A 72 -7.04 -6.10 -6.29
N GLU A 73 -7.45 -4.85 -6.20
CA GLU A 73 -7.57 -4.10 -4.95
C GLU A 73 -9.04 -3.99 -4.56
N PHE A 74 -9.34 -4.21 -3.28
CA PHE A 74 -10.62 -3.91 -2.64
C PHE A 74 -10.39 -2.96 -1.46
N LYS A 75 -11.26 -1.99 -1.27
CA LYS A 75 -11.22 -1.07 -0.13
C LYS A 75 -12.61 -0.58 0.27
N TYR A 76 -12.73 -0.17 1.52
CA TYR A 76 -13.85 0.62 2.00
C TYR A 76 -13.72 2.05 1.51
N ILE A 77 -14.86 2.66 1.15
CA ILE A 77 -14.98 4.04 0.71
C ILE A 77 -16.24 4.67 1.33
N MET A 78 -16.45 5.97 1.10
CA MET A 78 -17.61 6.71 1.64
C MET A 78 -17.67 6.59 3.16
N ASN A 79 -16.52 6.78 3.80
CA ASN A 79 -16.30 6.64 5.23
C ASN A 79 -16.81 5.31 5.78
N GLY A 80 -16.46 4.20 5.11
CA GLY A 80 -16.78 2.84 5.55
C GLY A 80 -18.20 2.36 5.25
N MET A 81 -18.96 3.09 4.44
CA MET A 81 -20.36 2.76 4.10
C MET A 81 -20.51 2.01 2.77
N ALA A 82 -19.45 1.91 1.97
CA ALA A 82 -19.46 1.25 0.67
C ALA A 82 -18.11 0.57 0.38
N VAL A 83 -18.09 -0.30 -0.62
CA VAL A 83 -16.87 -1.00 -1.05
C VAL A 83 -16.55 -0.62 -2.50
N GLN A 84 -15.28 -0.33 -2.77
CA GLN A 84 -14.76 -0.16 -4.12
C GLN A 84 -13.76 -1.27 -4.42
N ASP A 85 -13.77 -1.73 -5.67
CA ASP A 85 -12.71 -2.58 -6.19
C ASP A 85 -12.14 -2.07 -7.51
N GLN A 86 -10.87 -2.37 -7.77
CA GLN A 86 -10.18 -2.06 -9.02
C GLN A 86 -9.23 -3.19 -9.45
N THR A 87 -9.15 -3.44 -10.75
CA THR A 87 -8.25 -4.44 -11.34
C THR A 87 -7.23 -3.78 -12.27
N LEU A 88 -5.95 -4.04 -12.04
CA LEU A 88 -4.84 -3.60 -12.88
C LEU A 88 -4.23 -4.82 -13.59
N LYS A 89 -4.67 -5.05 -14.83
CA LYS A 89 -4.22 -6.17 -15.68
C LYS A 89 -2.96 -5.81 -16.47
N GLU A 90 -2.08 -6.78 -16.68
CA GLU A 90 -0.86 -6.62 -17.48
C GLU A 90 -1.13 -6.25 -18.95
N ASP A 91 -2.32 -6.59 -19.48
CA ASP A 91 -2.73 -6.25 -20.84
C ASP A 91 -3.24 -4.80 -21.01
N GLY A 92 -3.19 -3.98 -19.94
CA GLY A 92 -3.63 -2.59 -19.94
C GLY A 92 -5.15 -2.37 -19.86
N LYS A 93 -5.96 -3.44 -19.82
CA LYS A 93 -7.43 -3.34 -19.71
C LYS A 93 -7.84 -3.35 -18.25
N HIS A 94 -7.99 -2.17 -17.68
CA HIS A 94 -8.36 -1.97 -16.29
C HIS A 94 -9.88 -1.92 -16.12
N SER A 95 -10.34 -2.22 -14.91
CA SER A 95 -11.74 -2.16 -14.55
C SER A 95 -11.89 -1.88 -13.06
N GLY A 96 -13.08 -1.49 -12.64
CA GLY A 96 -13.41 -1.32 -11.24
C GLY A 96 -14.91 -1.29 -11.00
N SER A 97 -15.30 -1.46 -9.75
CA SER A 97 -16.69 -1.39 -9.34
C SER A 97 -16.87 -0.61 -8.04
N ILE A 98 -18.06 -0.05 -7.86
CA ILE A 98 -18.53 0.48 -6.57
C ILE A 98 -19.73 -0.34 -6.12
N ARG A 99 -19.75 -0.71 -4.85
CA ARG A 99 -20.71 -1.63 -4.22
C ARG A 99 -21.38 -0.93 -3.05
N GLN A 100 -22.70 -0.91 -3.05
CA GLN A 100 -23.51 -0.41 -1.95
C GLN A 100 -24.57 -1.43 -1.57
N PHE A 101 -24.76 -1.63 -0.28
CA PHE A 101 -25.83 -2.47 0.23
C PHE A 101 -27.06 -1.61 0.52
N ILE A 102 -28.22 -2.05 0.04
CA ILE A 102 -29.50 -1.41 0.32
C ILE A 102 -30.28 -2.31 1.27
N ALA A 103 -30.43 -1.86 2.51
CA ALA A 103 -31.08 -2.63 3.58
C ALA A 103 -32.53 -2.99 3.25
N ASP A 104 -33.30 -2.05 2.70
CA ASP A 104 -34.71 -2.23 2.35
C ASP A 104 -34.96 -3.38 1.37
N SER A 105 -34.06 -3.58 0.41
CA SER A 105 -34.12 -4.68 -0.54
C SER A 105 -33.24 -5.88 -0.15
N SER A 106 -32.47 -5.73 0.92
CA SER A 106 -31.47 -6.70 1.41
C SER A 106 -30.53 -7.19 0.29
N ARG A 107 -30.09 -6.25 -0.56
CA ARG A 107 -29.27 -6.54 -1.75
C ARG A 107 -28.07 -5.61 -1.86
N TRP A 108 -26.97 -6.18 -2.30
CA TRP A 108 -25.84 -5.47 -2.88
C TRP A 108 -26.19 -4.98 -4.27
N TYR A 109 -25.80 -3.74 -4.58
CA TYR A 109 -25.80 -3.16 -5.92
C TYR A 109 -24.36 -2.84 -6.31
N VAL A 110 -23.94 -3.37 -7.46
CA VAL A 110 -22.55 -3.31 -7.93
C VAL A 110 -22.51 -2.65 -9.31
N HIS A 111 -21.95 -1.45 -9.35
CA HIS A 111 -21.82 -0.66 -10.57
C HIS A 111 -20.43 -0.83 -11.15
N TYR A 112 -20.34 -1.34 -12.37
CA TYR A 112 -19.08 -1.69 -13.04
C TYR A 112 -18.63 -0.64 -14.06
N TYR A 113 -17.32 -0.44 -14.16
CA TYR A 113 -16.65 0.40 -15.15
C TYR A 113 -15.41 -0.30 -15.74
N SER A 114 -15.07 0.02 -17.00
CA SER A 114 -13.84 -0.47 -17.66
C SER A 114 -13.12 0.63 -18.41
N SER A 115 -11.78 0.58 -18.42
CA SER A 115 -10.94 1.49 -19.21
C SER A 115 -10.87 1.12 -20.70
N ALA A 116 -11.21 -0.13 -21.06
CA ALA A 116 -11.12 -0.59 -22.45
C ALA A 116 -12.15 0.09 -23.37
N THR A 117 -13.33 0.40 -22.83
CA THR A 117 -14.40 1.11 -23.55
C THR A 117 -15.12 2.06 -22.60
N PRO A 118 -15.28 3.35 -22.95
CA PRO A 118 -16.08 4.28 -22.15
C PRO A 118 -17.49 3.76 -21.92
N THR A 119 -17.91 3.71 -20.65
CA THR A 119 -19.23 3.22 -20.25
C THR A 119 -20.15 4.42 -19.99
N THR A 120 -21.10 4.69 -20.89
CA THR A 120 -22.03 5.83 -20.77
C THR A 120 -23.17 5.59 -19.80
N VAL A 121 -23.50 4.32 -19.53
CA VAL A 121 -24.47 3.88 -18.52
C VAL A 121 -23.85 2.73 -17.74
N LEU A 122 -23.67 2.91 -16.43
CA LEU A 122 -23.08 1.89 -15.58
C LEU A 122 -24.02 0.69 -15.48
N SER A 123 -23.48 -0.50 -15.76
CA SER A 123 -24.21 -1.74 -15.52
C SER A 123 -24.27 -2.01 -14.02
N ALA A 124 -25.45 -2.39 -13.53
CA ALA A 124 -25.68 -2.76 -12.15
C ALA A 124 -25.93 -4.28 -12.03
N TRP A 125 -25.15 -4.94 -11.18
CA TRP A 125 -25.45 -6.27 -10.70
C TRP A 125 -26.08 -6.18 -9.31
N GLU A 126 -27.02 -7.07 -9.03
CA GLU A 126 -27.66 -7.14 -7.72
C GLU A 126 -27.68 -8.55 -7.14
N GLY A 127 -27.59 -8.67 -5.82
CA GLY A 127 -27.62 -9.97 -5.13
C GLY A 127 -27.14 -9.89 -3.69
N ASN A 128 -26.65 -10.99 -3.16
CA ASN A 128 -26.33 -11.10 -1.73
C ASN A 128 -25.30 -12.21 -1.46
N LYS A 129 -24.79 -12.25 -0.22
CA LYS A 129 -23.97 -13.36 0.26
C LYS A 129 -24.86 -14.49 0.77
N LYS A 130 -24.51 -15.73 0.44
CA LYS A 130 -25.11 -16.96 0.98
C LYS A 130 -24.08 -18.09 0.94
N ASP A 131 -24.01 -18.90 2.00
CA ASP A 131 -23.12 -20.07 2.08
C ASP A 131 -21.65 -19.76 1.73
N ASN A 132 -21.14 -18.63 2.26
CA ASN A 132 -19.80 -18.09 1.97
C ASN A 132 -19.51 -17.82 0.48
N LYS A 133 -20.56 -17.59 -0.32
CA LYS A 133 -20.48 -17.14 -1.71
C LYS A 133 -21.19 -15.81 -1.86
N ILE A 134 -20.66 -14.92 -2.67
CA ILE A 134 -21.33 -13.67 -3.04
C ILE A 134 -21.83 -13.85 -4.48
N ILE A 135 -23.14 -13.93 -4.63
CA ILE A 135 -23.77 -14.19 -5.92
C ILE A 135 -24.55 -12.95 -6.35
N LEU A 136 -24.26 -12.49 -7.56
CA LEU A 136 -24.83 -11.26 -8.12
C LEU A 136 -25.33 -11.52 -9.54
N TYR A 137 -26.46 -10.93 -9.88
CA TYR A 137 -27.14 -11.12 -11.15
C TYR A 137 -27.33 -9.78 -11.86
N ARG A 138 -27.19 -9.81 -13.17
CA ARG A 138 -27.64 -8.74 -14.06
C ARG A 138 -28.42 -9.37 -15.20
N GLN A 139 -29.61 -8.87 -15.50
CA GLN A 139 -30.37 -9.35 -16.65
C GLN A 139 -29.56 -9.19 -17.94
N GLN A 140 -29.48 -10.26 -18.72
CA GLN A 140 -28.77 -10.26 -19.99
C GLN A 140 -29.33 -11.35 -20.89
N LYS A 141 -29.85 -10.97 -22.06
CA LYS A 141 -30.23 -11.94 -23.09
C LYS A 141 -28.98 -12.59 -23.69
N ALA A 142 -29.08 -13.87 -24.02
CA ALA A 142 -28.07 -14.55 -24.82
C ALA A 142 -28.08 -14.03 -26.28
N PRO A 143 -27.02 -14.27 -27.07
CA PRO A 143 -26.95 -13.84 -28.47
C PRO A 143 -28.11 -14.35 -29.35
N ASN A 144 -28.73 -15.46 -28.98
CA ASN A 144 -29.91 -16.02 -29.67
C ASN A 144 -31.25 -15.42 -29.17
N GLY A 145 -31.22 -14.40 -28.30
CA GLY A 145 -32.40 -13.72 -27.76
C GLY A 145 -33.03 -14.37 -26.53
N MET A 146 -32.52 -15.52 -26.07
CA MET A 146 -33.02 -16.20 -24.86
C MET A 146 -32.80 -15.34 -23.62
N ASP A 147 -33.85 -15.21 -22.79
CA ASP A 147 -33.77 -14.51 -21.52
C ASP A 147 -32.89 -15.26 -20.51
N GLY A 148 -32.16 -14.49 -19.72
CA GLY A 148 -31.27 -15.03 -18.71
C GLY A 148 -30.52 -13.93 -17.96
N PHE A 149 -29.46 -14.35 -17.27
CA PHE A 149 -28.65 -13.48 -16.44
C PHE A 149 -27.17 -13.65 -16.74
N TYR A 150 -26.43 -12.57 -16.61
CA TYR A 150 -25.00 -12.65 -16.34
C TYR A 150 -24.81 -12.73 -14.84
N LYS A 151 -24.46 -13.93 -14.37
CA LYS A 151 -24.24 -14.26 -12.98
C LYS A 151 -22.75 -14.12 -12.67
N ILE A 152 -22.48 -13.46 -11.55
CA ILE A 152 -21.16 -13.33 -10.95
C ILE A 152 -21.19 -14.09 -9.63
N ASN A 153 -20.16 -14.89 -9.38
CA ASN A 153 -20.04 -15.70 -8.18
C ASN A 153 -18.61 -15.56 -7.61
N PHE A 154 -18.49 -14.92 -6.44
CA PHE A 154 -17.29 -15.04 -5.62
C PHE A 154 -17.42 -16.27 -4.74
N HIS A 155 -16.45 -17.18 -4.79
CA HIS A 155 -16.45 -18.42 -4.03
C HIS A 155 -15.04 -18.79 -3.56
N ASP A 156 -14.93 -19.88 -2.80
CA ASP A 156 -13.69 -20.31 -2.14
C ASP A 156 -13.03 -19.16 -1.34
N ILE A 157 -13.86 -18.28 -0.76
CA ILE A 157 -13.41 -17.09 -0.05
C ILE A 157 -12.75 -17.50 1.26
N SER A 158 -11.50 -17.08 1.44
CA SER A 158 -10.70 -17.30 2.64
C SER A 158 -9.76 -16.11 2.90
N PRO A 159 -9.10 -16.03 4.06
CA PRO A 159 -8.07 -15.02 4.32
C PRO A 159 -6.88 -15.08 3.34
N ASN A 160 -6.69 -16.21 2.65
CA ASN A 160 -5.58 -16.41 1.72
C ASN A 160 -5.92 -16.05 0.27
N GLY A 161 -7.18 -15.79 -0.06
CA GLY A 161 -7.61 -15.58 -1.43
C GLY A 161 -9.05 -15.97 -1.69
N PHE A 162 -9.46 -15.88 -2.95
CA PHE A 162 -10.80 -16.20 -3.41
C PHE A 162 -10.78 -16.52 -4.91
N LYS A 163 -11.88 -17.08 -5.40
CA LYS A 163 -12.15 -17.25 -6.83
C LYS A 163 -13.37 -16.47 -7.24
N TRP A 164 -13.39 -16.08 -8.51
CA TRP A 164 -14.47 -15.33 -9.12
C TRP A 164 -14.83 -15.96 -10.46
N LEU A 165 -16.12 -16.17 -10.67
CA LEU A 165 -16.66 -16.77 -11.88
C LEU A 165 -17.75 -15.85 -12.45
N GLY A 166 -17.60 -15.49 -13.72
CA GLY A 166 -18.59 -14.79 -14.54
C GLY A 166 -19.16 -15.74 -15.58
N GLU A 167 -20.47 -15.98 -15.53
CA GLU A 167 -21.17 -16.96 -16.35
C GLU A 167 -22.51 -16.41 -16.84
N TRP A 168 -22.93 -16.84 -18.03
CA TRP A 168 -24.32 -16.64 -18.45
C TRP A 168 -25.16 -17.83 -18.00
N VAL A 169 -26.31 -17.57 -17.39
CA VAL A 169 -27.26 -18.62 -16.96
C VAL A 169 -28.65 -18.32 -17.53
N ASN A 170 -29.41 -19.38 -17.82
CA ASN A 170 -30.83 -19.22 -18.14
C ASN A 170 -31.63 -18.87 -16.87
N THR A 171 -32.87 -18.41 -17.03
CA THR A 171 -33.69 -17.90 -15.91
C THR A 171 -33.92 -18.90 -14.78
N ASN A 172 -33.91 -20.20 -15.07
CA ASN A 172 -34.10 -21.27 -14.09
C ASN A 172 -32.78 -21.86 -13.58
N GLU A 173 -31.64 -21.31 -14.03
CA GLU A 173 -30.28 -21.77 -13.71
C GLU A 173 -30.00 -23.26 -13.98
N THR A 174 -30.77 -23.88 -14.87
CA THR A 174 -30.55 -25.26 -15.31
C THR A 174 -29.46 -25.37 -16.37
N PHE A 175 -29.07 -24.24 -16.96
CA PHE A 175 -27.97 -24.13 -17.91
C PHE A 175 -27.04 -23.00 -17.47
N SER A 176 -25.74 -23.29 -17.50
CA SER A 176 -24.67 -22.32 -17.25
C SER A 176 -23.64 -22.37 -18.38
N PHE A 177 -23.16 -21.20 -18.75
CA PHE A 177 -22.04 -21.02 -19.65
C PHE A 177 -21.00 -20.07 -19.03
N PRO A 178 -19.96 -20.61 -18.36
CA PRO A 178 -18.81 -19.85 -17.88
C PRO A 178 -18.17 -19.04 -18.99
N THR A 179 -17.87 -17.77 -18.76
CA THR A 179 -17.23 -16.89 -19.76
C THR A 179 -15.93 -16.26 -19.26
N TRP A 180 -15.76 -16.16 -17.95
CA TRP A 180 -14.62 -15.51 -17.33
C TRP A 180 -14.36 -16.10 -15.95
N GLU A 181 -13.12 -16.51 -15.70
CA GLU A 181 -12.64 -17.04 -14.42
C GLU A 181 -11.47 -16.19 -13.90
N ILE A 182 -11.44 -15.94 -12.59
CA ILE A 182 -10.33 -15.29 -11.92
C ILE A 182 -10.02 -16.06 -10.63
N GLU A 183 -8.76 -16.37 -10.42
CA GLU A 183 -8.26 -16.94 -9.17
C GLU A 183 -7.28 -15.95 -8.53
N CYS A 184 -7.50 -15.64 -7.26
CA CYS A 184 -6.78 -14.60 -6.53
C CYS A 184 -6.12 -15.17 -5.27
N THR A 185 -4.86 -14.79 -5.05
CA THR A 185 -4.11 -15.01 -3.82
C THR A 185 -3.89 -13.68 -3.11
N LYS A 186 -4.22 -13.64 -1.81
CA LYS A 186 -4.09 -12.43 -0.99
C LYS A 186 -2.62 -12.09 -0.78
N ARG A 187 -2.24 -10.83 -1.02
CA ARG A 187 -0.92 -10.34 -0.64
C ARG A 187 -0.81 -10.25 0.88
N LYS A 188 0.29 -10.77 1.41
CA LYS A 188 0.67 -10.56 2.81
C LYS A 188 1.36 -9.20 2.95
N ASN A 189 1.27 -8.60 4.14
CA ASN A 189 1.96 -7.36 4.49
C ASN A 189 1.61 -6.16 3.58
N THR A 190 0.33 -5.96 3.32
CA THR A 190 -0.19 -4.81 2.56
C THR A 190 -0.36 -3.55 3.40
N LYS A 191 -0.06 -3.61 4.71
CA LYS A 191 0.00 -2.42 5.58
C LYS A 191 1.17 -1.56 5.12
N ALA A 192 0.91 -0.28 4.82
CA ALA A 192 2.00 0.67 4.64
C ALA A 192 2.83 0.66 5.93
N LEU A 193 4.14 0.48 5.81
CA LEU A 193 5.04 0.58 6.96
C LEU A 193 4.85 1.95 7.61
N SER A 194 4.90 2.01 8.94
CA SER A 194 4.93 3.30 9.61
C SER A 194 6.14 4.11 9.14
N ASP A 195 6.09 5.43 9.23
CA ASP A 195 7.24 6.26 8.84
C ASP A 195 8.51 5.89 9.62
N GLU A 196 8.36 5.53 10.90
CA GLU A 196 9.46 5.00 11.71
C GLU A 196 10.02 3.68 11.13
N GLU A 197 9.16 2.73 10.78
CA GLU A 197 9.58 1.46 10.17
C GLU A 197 10.24 1.66 8.81
N GLN A 198 9.75 2.61 8.01
CA GLN A 198 10.35 2.99 6.74
C GLN A 198 11.77 3.55 6.94
N ILE A 199 11.97 4.45 7.92
CA ILE A 199 13.29 5.00 8.25
C ILE A 199 14.22 3.89 8.76
N ARG A 200 13.76 3.02 9.68
CA ARG A 200 14.56 1.87 10.17
C ARG A 200 14.97 0.95 9.01
N ASN A 201 14.10 0.73 8.03
CA ASN A 201 14.41 -0.07 6.86
C ASN A 201 15.33 0.65 5.86
N ALA A 202 15.23 1.97 5.73
CA ALA A 202 16.16 2.79 4.96
C ALA A 202 17.57 2.73 5.56
N ALA A 203 17.72 2.86 6.89
CA ALA A 203 18.99 2.74 7.60
C ALA A 203 19.63 1.34 7.45
N LYS A 204 18.82 0.27 7.50
CA LYS A 204 19.27 -1.10 7.19
C LYS A 204 19.70 -1.24 5.73
N SER A 205 18.98 -0.63 4.80
CA SER A 205 19.30 -0.68 3.36
C SER A 205 20.60 0.05 3.07
N PHE A 206 20.81 1.21 3.67
CA PHE A 206 22.08 1.93 3.64
C PHE A 206 23.24 1.04 4.09
N SER A 207 23.10 0.38 5.24
CA SER A 207 24.14 -0.53 5.76
C SER A 207 24.45 -1.69 4.82
N LYS A 208 23.42 -2.26 4.17
CA LYS A 208 23.58 -3.30 3.15
C LYS A 208 24.33 -2.77 1.92
N SER A 209 24.00 -1.58 1.44
CA SER A 209 24.69 -0.94 0.31
C SER A 209 26.16 -0.62 0.66
N TYR A 210 26.41 -0.17 1.89
CA TYR A 210 27.77 0.07 2.40
C TYR A 210 28.62 -1.21 2.39
N LEU A 211 28.07 -2.33 2.89
CA LEU A 211 28.76 -3.64 2.87
C LEU A 211 29.01 -4.16 1.46
N LYS A 212 28.12 -3.86 0.50
CA LYS A 212 28.29 -4.22 -0.91
C LYS A 212 29.18 -3.24 -1.68
N GLN A 213 29.63 -2.16 -1.04
CA GLN A 213 30.36 -1.07 -1.68
C GLN A 213 29.58 -0.48 -2.88
N ASP A 214 28.23 -0.51 -2.81
CA ASP A 214 27.35 0.06 -3.83
C ASP A 214 27.18 1.57 -3.58
N TYR A 215 28.18 2.33 -4.02
CA TYR A 215 28.25 3.78 -3.78
C TYR A 215 27.11 4.56 -4.45
N GLU A 216 26.53 4.02 -5.51
CA GLU A 216 25.36 4.58 -6.18
C GLU A 216 24.11 4.44 -5.29
N ALA A 217 23.86 3.24 -4.75
CA ALA A 217 22.76 3.01 -3.81
C ALA A 217 22.93 3.76 -2.49
N ILE A 218 24.18 3.91 -2.01
CA ILE A 218 24.50 4.75 -0.84
C ILE A 218 24.11 6.20 -1.13
N ALA A 219 24.57 6.79 -2.25
CA ALA A 219 24.26 8.16 -2.60
C ALA A 219 22.74 8.39 -2.78
N LYS A 220 22.01 7.41 -3.34
CA LYS A 220 20.54 7.46 -3.50
C LYS A 220 19.75 7.40 -2.19
N SER A 221 20.41 7.02 -1.09
CA SER A 221 19.80 7.06 0.26
C SER A 221 19.69 8.49 0.80
N TYR A 222 20.35 9.45 0.15
CA TYR A 222 20.30 10.88 0.49
C TYR A 222 19.36 11.65 -0.44
N THR A 223 18.85 12.80 0.04
CA THR A 223 18.20 13.77 -0.85
C THR A 223 19.23 14.38 -1.81
N SER A 224 18.78 14.92 -2.95
CA SER A 224 19.68 15.53 -3.94
C SER A 224 20.46 16.74 -3.39
N ASP A 225 19.89 17.44 -2.40
CA ASP A 225 20.42 18.62 -1.71
C ASP A 225 21.05 18.32 -0.33
N ALA A 226 21.25 17.03 -0.02
CA ALA A 226 21.73 16.58 1.29
C ALA A 226 23.12 17.11 1.65
N LYS A 227 23.40 17.14 2.96
CA LYS A 227 24.69 17.56 3.53
C LYS A 227 25.18 16.53 4.54
N ILE A 228 26.44 16.14 4.42
CA ILE A 228 27.10 15.25 5.36
C ILE A 228 28.22 16.00 6.10
N PHE A 229 28.44 15.63 7.35
CA PHE A 229 29.34 16.30 8.28
C PHE A 229 30.39 15.31 8.83
N PRO A 230 31.25 14.76 7.96
CA PRO A 230 32.26 13.80 8.37
C PRO A 230 33.28 14.43 9.33
N ASN A 231 33.81 13.63 10.25
CA ASN A 231 34.92 14.02 11.11
C ASN A 231 36.11 14.59 10.30
N ASN A 232 36.71 15.67 10.83
CA ASN A 232 37.93 16.30 10.30
C ASN A 232 37.84 16.75 8.84
N ALA A 233 36.64 17.07 8.34
CA ALA A 233 36.45 17.60 6.99
C ALA A 233 35.36 18.69 6.97
N PRO A 234 35.39 19.61 5.98
CA PRO A 234 34.30 20.54 5.75
C PRO A 234 32.97 19.84 5.46
N ILE A 235 31.86 20.57 5.57
CA ILE A 235 30.54 20.09 5.15
C ILE A 235 30.58 19.73 3.66
N ILE A 236 30.14 18.52 3.33
CA ILE A 236 30.05 18.03 1.96
C ILE A 236 28.58 18.07 1.54
N SER A 237 28.28 18.70 0.40
CA SER A 237 26.90 18.94 -0.05
C SER A 237 26.66 18.37 -1.44
N GLY A 238 25.49 17.75 -1.61
CA GLY A 238 24.99 17.29 -2.91
C GLY A 238 25.45 15.88 -3.30
N TYR A 239 24.64 15.27 -4.17
CA TYR A 239 24.74 13.85 -4.56
C TYR A 239 26.15 13.41 -4.98
N GLU A 240 26.77 14.10 -5.95
CA GLU A 240 28.09 13.71 -6.50
C GLU A 240 29.21 13.80 -5.45
N ALA A 241 29.19 14.84 -4.62
CA ALA A 241 30.21 15.02 -3.59
C ALA A 241 30.07 13.97 -2.47
N ILE A 242 28.83 13.63 -2.10
CA ILE A 242 28.51 12.58 -1.14
C ILE A 242 28.93 11.21 -1.70
N LYS A 243 28.57 10.88 -2.94
CA LYS A 243 28.99 9.65 -3.62
C LYS A 243 30.51 9.49 -3.61
N LYS A 244 31.23 10.56 -3.99
CA LYS A 244 32.70 10.61 -3.97
C LYS A 244 33.27 10.38 -2.57
N ARG A 245 32.63 10.95 -1.53
CA ARG A 245 33.07 10.75 -0.13
C ARG A 245 32.96 9.29 0.31
N TRP A 246 31.90 8.61 -0.10
CA TRP A 246 31.67 7.20 0.22
C TRP A 246 32.55 6.25 -0.62
N SER A 247 32.84 6.59 -1.88
CA SER A 247 33.75 5.81 -2.73
C SER A 247 35.23 6.01 -2.42
N GLY A 248 35.58 7.02 -1.62
CA GLY A 248 36.97 7.43 -1.35
C GLY A 248 37.73 6.55 -0.34
N ALA A 249 37.18 5.43 0.12
CA ALA A 249 37.87 4.50 1.01
C ALA A 249 38.77 3.55 0.21
N SER A 250 40.09 3.75 0.30
CA SER A 250 41.10 2.83 -0.22
C SER A 250 41.80 2.12 0.95
N GLY A 251 42.11 0.83 0.79
CA GLY A 251 42.94 0.06 1.72
C GLY A 251 42.19 -0.75 2.78
N TYR A 252 40.85 -0.83 2.70
CA TYR A 252 40.05 -1.74 3.52
C TYR A 252 38.75 -2.15 2.83
N THR A 253 38.21 -3.30 3.24
CA THR A 253 36.89 -3.82 2.85
C THR A 253 35.95 -3.83 4.07
N PRO A 254 34.76 -3.20 4.00
CA PRO A 254 33.79 -3.29 5.08
C PRO A 254 33.19 -4.70 5.15
N ILE A 255 33.22 -5.31 6.33
CA ILE A 255 32.69 -6.68 6.54
C ILE A 255 31.51 -6.70 7.53
N GLU A 256 31.38 -5.68 8.37
CA GLU A 256 30.21 -5.46 9.23
C GLU A 256 29.87 -3.97 9.27
N HIS A 257 28.58 -3.64 9.21
CA HIS A 257 28.09 -2.28 9.39
C HIS A 257 26.63 -2.31 9.85
N GLN A 258 26.33 -1.55 10.90
CA GLN A 258 24.99 -1.40 11.45
C GLN A 258 24.76 0.04 11.90
N ILE A 259 23.59 0.56 11.55
CA ILE A 259 23.01 1.79 12.11
C ILE A 259 21.92 1.35 13.08
N ILE A 260 22.01 1.79 14.33
CA ILE A 260 21.13 1.39 15.42
C ILE A 260 20.45 2.65 15.96
N PRO A 261 19.24 2.99 15.47
CA PRO A 261 18.44 4.10 16.00
C PRO A 261 18.01 3.84 17.44
N GLU A 262 18.32 4.78 18.32
CA GLU A 262 17.83 4.79 19.71
C GLU A 262 16.48 5.50 19.78
N GLU A 263 16.33 6.60 19.05
CA GLU A 263 15.07 7.33 18.92
C GLU A 263 14.89 7.81 17.48
N ILE A 264 13.65 7.76 17.00
CA ILE A 264 13.23 8.36 15.74
C ILE A 264 11.98 9.17 16.03
N PHE A 265 12.03 10.47 15.76
CA PHE A 265 10.92 11.37 15.99
C PHE A 265 10.44 11.97 14.67
N ILE A 266 9.17 11.71 14.36
CA ILE A 266 8.53 12.12 13.10
C ILE A 266 7.84 13.49 13.27
N LEU A 267 8.10 14.39 12.33
CA LEU A 267 7.57 15.75 12.22
C LEU A 267 7.07 15.99 10.79
N GLY A 268 5.86 15.49 10.49
CA GLY A 268 5.29 15.54 9.14
C GLY A 268 6.18 14.83 8.12
N ASP A 269 6.61 15.54 7.08
CA ASP A 269 7.53 15.03 6.05
C ASP A 269 9.02 15.15 6.43
N THR A 270 9.31 15.45 7.69
CA THR A 270 10.67 15.45 8.25
C THR A 270 10.74 14.53 9.46
N ALA A 271 11.94 14.05 9.78
CA ALA A 271 12.17 13.32 11.02
C ALA A 271 13.59 13.57 11.51
N HIS A 272 13.83 13.41 12.81
CA HIS A 272 15.18 13.29 13.33
C HIS A 272 15.38 11.92 13.96
N ASP A 273 16.59 11.40 13.79
CA ASP A 273 17.03 10.08 14.23
C ASP A 273 18.39 10.26 14.88
N TYR A 274 18.59 9.67 16.05
CA TYR A 274 19.92 9.55 16.64
C TYR A 274 20.15 8.16 17.20
N GLY A 275 21.42 7.80 17.29
CA GLY A 275 21.82 6.56 17.92
C GLY A 275 23.28 6.22 17.68
N ILE A 276 23.54 4.92 17.59
CA ILE A 276 24.89 4.36 17.49
C ILE A 276 25.09 3.70 16.13
N TYR A 277 26.26 3.91 15.53
CA TYR A 277 26.73 3.10 14.42
C TYR A 277 27.90 2.23 14.89
N LYS A 278 28.01 1.03 14.33
CA LYS A 278 29.14 0.13 14.57
C LYS A 278 29.45 -0.71 13.35
N GLY A 279 30.68 -1.17 13.25
CA GLY A 279 31.08 -2.04 12.17
C GLY A 279 32.51 -2.55 12.29
N LYS A 280 32.93 -3.29 11.27
CA LYS A 280 34.26 -3.86 11.14
C LYS A 280 34.74 -3.71 9.71
N ASN A 281 36.02 -3.36 9.58
CA ASN A 281 36.72 -3.33 8.31
C ASN A 281 37.83 -4.37 8.33
N LYS A 282 38.11 -4.97 7.18
CA LYS A 282 39.27 -5.82 6.94
C LYS A 282 40.25 -5.04 6.06
N ASN A 283 41.45 -4.76 6.57
CA ASN A 283 42.50 -4.12 5.79
C ASN A 283 43.10 -5.09 4.77
N ASP A 284 43.88 -4.54 3.82
CA ASP A 284 44.54 -5.34 2.77
C ASP A 284 45.55 -6.36 3.34
N ASP A 285 46.13 -6.09 4.52
CA ASP A 285 47.02 -7.00 5.26
C ASP A 285 46.26 -8.13 6.01
N GLY A 286 44.93 -8.15 5.90
CA GLY A 286 44.06 -9.13 6.54
C GLY A 286 43.65 -8.78 7.97
N THR A 287 44.17 -7.70 8.55
CA THR A 287 43.81 -7.27 9.91
C THR A 287 42.37 -6.75 9.96
N GLU A 288 41.62 -7.15 10.99
CA GLU A 288 40.26 -6.66 11.23
C GLU A 288 40.25 -5.55 12.29
N ILE A 289 39.63 -4.43 11.96
CA ILE A 289 39.50 -3.28 12.85
C ILE A 289 38.02 -3.00 13.08
N SER A 290 37.61 -3.06 14.35
CA SER A 290 36.27 -2.65 14.78
C SER A 290 36.20 -1.13 14.94
N TYR A 291 35.04 -0.56 14.64
CA TYR A 291 34.76 0.85 14.88
C TYR A 291 33.34 1.03 15.42
N LYS A 292 33.17 2.06 16.24
CA LYS A 292 31.90 2.47 16.82
C LYS A 292 31.83 3.99 16.90
N GLY A 293 30.63 4.53 16.83
CA GLY A 293 30.38 5.94 17.07
C GLY A 293 28.91 6.25 17.25
N LYS A 294 28.60 7.54 17.34
CA LYS A 294 27.23 8.08 17.43
C LYS A 294 26.93 8.95 16.23
N TYR A 295 25.66 9.09 15.92
CA TYR A 295 25.18 9.88 14.79
C TYR A 295 23.90 10.65 15.13
N VAL A 296 23.63 11.67 14.32
CA VAL A 296 22.32 12.32 14.18
C VAL A 296 22.03 12.43 12.70
N VAL A 297 20.82 12.02 12.30
CA VAL A 297 20.32 12.15 10.93
C VAL A 297 19.01 12.92 10.94
N VAL A 298 18.91 13.94 10.09
CA VAL A 298 17.63 14.55 9.73
C VAL A 298 17.17 13.91 8.42
N TRP A 299 15.98 13.35 8.43
CA TRP A 299 15.34 12.73 7.28
C TRP A 299 14.32 13.67 6.64
N LYS A 300 14.14 13.54 5.33
CA LYS A 300 13.06 14.16 4.55
C LYS A 300 12.32 13.09 3.75
N LYS A 301 11.01 13.20 3.68
CA LYS A 301 10.16 12.36 2.83
C LYS A 301 10.01 13.01 1.46
N ILE A 302 10.53 12.34 0.43
CA ILE A 302 10.45 12.78 -0.98
C ILE A 302 9.76 11.68 -1.77
N ASP A 303 8.66 12.00 -2.45
CA ASP A 303 7.86 11.04 -3.23
C ASP A 303 7.48 9.78 -2.42
N ASN A 304 7.05 9.99 -1.17
CA ASN A 304 6.72 8.94 -0.20
C ASN A 304 7.89 8.01 0.18
N GLN A 305 9.15 8.45 -0.02
CA GLN A 305 10.36 7.75 0.41
C GLN A 305 11.17 8.61 1.39
N TRP A 306 11.53 8.04 2.53
CA TRP A 306 12.42 8.68 3.48
C TRP A 306 13.87 8.63 3.01
N LYS A 307 14.52 9.79 2.94
CA LYS A 307 15.91 9.97 2.55
C LYS A 307 16.64 10.85 3.56
N MET A 308 17.93 10.59 3.73
CA MET A 308 18.78 11.38 4.63
C MET A 308 19.02 12.78 4.03
N TYR A 309 18.73 13.83 4.79
CA TYR A 309 18.93 15.22 4.39
C TYR A 309 20.16 15.82 5.06
N LEU A 310 20.29 15.68 6.39
CA LEU A 310 21.51 16.02 7.13
C LEU A 310 22.02 14.77 7.84
N ASP A 311 23.31 14.49 7.75
CA ASP A 311 23.91 13.30 8.36
C ASP A 311 25.26 13.66 8.98
N ILE A 312 25.32 13.61 10.31
CA ILE A 312 26.50 13.90 11.10
C ILE A 312 26.81 12.71 12.00
N TRP A 313 28.08 12.32 12.05
CA TRP A 313 28.54 11.23 12.90
C TRP A 313 29.93 11.50 13.45
N ASN A 314 30.22 10.94 14.63
CA ASN A 314 31.56 10.96 15.19
C ASN A 314 31.89 9.64 15.90
N ARG A 315 33.18 9.27 15.86
CA ARG A 315 33.70 8.11 16.58
C ARG A 315 33.60 8.31 18.09
N ILE A 316 33.33 7.23 18.79
CA ILE A 316 33.48 7.13 20.24
C ILE A 316 34.72 6.29 20.50
N LYS A 317 35.57 6.70 21.43
CA LYS A 317 36.68 5.85 21.90
C LYS A 317 36.10 4.79 22.82
N GLU A 318 36.52 3.54 22.64
CA GLU A 318 36.41 2.54 23.69
C GLU A 318 37.31 2.91 24.87
#